data_AF-A0A835LG98-F1
#
_entry.id   AF-A0A835LG98-F1
#
_cell.length_a   1.000
_cell.length_b   1.000
_cell.length_c   1.000
_cell.angle_alpha   90.00
_cell.angle_beta   90.00
_cell.angle_gamma   90.00
#
_symmetry.space_group_name_H-M   'P 1'
#
loop_
_entity.id
_entity.type
_entity.pdbx_description
1 polymer ?
#
loop_
_entity_poly.entity_id
_entity_poly.type
_entity_poly.pdbx_seq_one_letter_code
_entity_poly.pdbx_strand_id
1 'polypeptide(L)'
;CHPSNKKLLNPVNYPVIESDLVFVGVVGLRDLPHGEVHEAIDACRDAGIKVLVITGDNKSTAEAICREIRLFSEGEDLKFRSYIGKEFMALSSTLQKEILSKPGGMVFSRAEPKHKQDIVRMLKEMGEIVAMTGDGVNDPPALKLADIGIAMGITGTEVIGSYVGIATVGIFILWYTKGSFLGINLAEDGHTLGRMISFSDPYDYLSVLVAIEMFNSLNALSEDNNLVRMPPWKNPFLLLAMSVSFGLHFLILYVPFLADVFGIVSLTLKEWYLVILVSTPVVVIDEVLKLVGRSQRWRNKKDKTV
;
A
#
# COMPACT_ATOMS: atom_id res chain seq x y z
N CYS A 1 43.20 -0.69 -18.83
CA CYS A 1 41.92 -1.05 -19.51
C CYS A 1 42.22 -1.76 -20.83
N HIS A 2 41.76 -3.00 -21.00
CA HIS A 2 42.01 -3.79 -22.22
C HIS A 2 41.37 -3.09 -23.45
N PRO A 3 42.05 -2.95 -24.60
CA PRO A 3 41.54 -2.22 -25.77
C PRO A 3 40.22 -2.79 -26.32
N SER A 4 39.96 -4.09 -26.11
CA SER A 4 38.70 -4.75 -26.48
C SER A 4 37.47 -4.27 -25.70
N ASN A 5 37.64 -3.66 -24.53
CA ASN A 5 36.52 -3.21 -23.70
C ASN A 5 35.71 -2.12 -24.40
N LYS A 6 36.36 -1.25 -25.19
CA LYS A 6 35.67 -0.20 -25.97
C LYS A 6 34.78 -0.76 -27.09
N LYS A 7 35.11 -1.94 -27.63
CA LYS A 7 34.32 -2.58 -28.70
C LYS A 7 33.07 -3.27 -28.16
N LEU A 8 33.13 -3.81 -26.93
CA LEU A 8 32.02 -4.50 -26.24
C LEU A 8 30.96 -3.55 -25.68
N LEU A 9 31.29 -2.26 -25.52
CA LEU A 9 30.36 -1.24 -25.03
C LEU A 9 29.30 -0.81 -26.06
N ASN A 10 29.50 -1.13 -27.35
CA ASN A 10 28.57 -0.75 -28.40
C ASN A 10 27.86 -1.99 -28.99
N PRO A 11 26.54 -2.17 -28.77
CA PRO A 11 25.77 -3.31 -29.27
C PRO A 11 25.83 -3.50 -30.79
N VAL A 12 26.11 -2.44 -31.55
CA VAL A 12 26.24 -2.48 -33.01
C VAL A 12 27.42 -3.36 -33.47
N ASN A 13 28.42 -3.55 -32.61
CA ASN A 13 29.60 -4.36 -32.92
C ASN A 13 29.39 -5.85 -32.65
N TYR A 14 28.32 -6.26 -31.95
CA TYR A 14 28.11 -7.66 -31.54
C TYR A 14 28.07 -8.64 -32.72
N PRO A 15 27.33 -8.37 -33.82
CA PRO A 15 27.28 -9.29 -34.95
C PRO A 15 28.63 -9.51 -35.64
N VAL A 16 29.55 -8.53 -35.54
CA VAL A 16 30.89 -8.63 -36.11
C VAL A 16 31.82 -9.43 -35.19
N ILE A 17 31.67 -9.28 -33.87
CA ILE A 17 32.48 -9.99 -32.87
C ILE A 17 32.02 -11.46 -32.73
N GLU A 18 30.72 -11.69 -32.79
CA GLU A 18 30.08 -13.01 -32.66
C GLU A 18 29.89 -13.68 -34.04
N SER A 19 30.87 -13.53 -34.94
CA SER A 19 30.89 -14.15 -36.27
C SER A 19 32.01 -15.19 -36.37
N ASP A 20 31.88 -16.13 -37.31
CA ASP A 20 32.86 -17.23 -37.52
C ASP A 20 33.13 -18.11 -36.28
N LEU A 21 32.09 -18.31 -35.47
CA LEU A 21 32.15 -19.15 -34.27
C LEU A 21 31.99 -20.64 -34.61
N VAL A 22 32.72 -21.50 -33.90
CA VAL A 22 32.54 -22.96 -33.97
C VAL A 22 31.46 -23.38 -32.98
N PHE A 23 30.39 -24.00 -33.48
CA PHE A 23 29.35 -24.55 -32.62
C PHE A 23 29.89 -25.71 -31.77
N VAL A 24 29.77 -25.61 -30.45
CA VAL A 24 30.20 -26.65 -29.50
C VAL A 24 29.01 -27.49 -29.00
N GLY A 25 27.89 -26.84 -28.63
CA GLY A 25 26.72 -27.50 -28.08
C GLY A 25 25.69 -26.51 -27.50
N VAL A 26 24.62 -27.04 -26.91
CA VAL A 26 23.54 -26.27 -26.25
C VAL A 26 23.30 -26.82 -24.85
N VAL A 27 23.06 -25.94 -23.88
CA VAL A 27 22.62 -26.29 -22.52
C VAL A 27 21.21 -25.75 -22.32
N GLY A 28 20.28 -26.61 -21.89
CA GLY A 28 18.92 -26.23 -21.53
C GLY A 28 18.79 -26.06 -20.02
N LEU A 29 18.41 -24.87 -19.59
CA LEU A 29 18.05 -24.59 -18.20
C LEU A 29 16.53 -24.55 -18.10
N ARG A 30 15.98 -25.10 -17.02
CA ARG A 30 14.55 -25.13 -16.75
C ARG A 30 14.29 -24.60 -15.36
N ASP A 31 13.39 -23.62 -15.28
CA ASP A 31 12.81 -23.22 -14.01
C ASP A 31 11.58 -24.09 -13.74
N LEU A 32 11.54 -24.71 -12.56
CA LEU A 32 10.49 -25.66 -12.21
C LEU A 32 9.46 -24.98 -11.30
N PRO A 33 8.15 -25.11 -11.60
CA PRO A 33 7.13 -24.59 -10.71
C PRO A 33 7.21 -25.30 -9.35
N HIS A 34 6.91 -24.56 -8.28
CA HIS A 34 6.81 -25.15 -6.95
C HIS A 34 5.77 -26.28 -6.93
N GLY A 35 6.08 -27.34 -6.17
CA GLY A 35 5.23 -28.51 -6.06
C GLY A 35 3.80 -28.17 -5.64
N GLU A 36 3.57 -27.13 -4.85
CA GLU A 36 2.23 -26.77 -4.33
C GLU A 36 1.36 -26.00 -5.34
N VAL A 37 1.93 -25.52 -6.45
CA VAL A 37 1.20 -24.62 -7.38
C VAL A 37 0.00 -25.34 -7.99
N HIS A 38 0.11 -26.62 -8.33
CA HIS A 38 -0.99 -27.34 -8.96
C HIS A 38 -2.21 -27.47 -8.03
N GLU A 39 -1.99 -27.74 -6.74
CA GLU A 39 -3.08 -27.80 -5.74
C GLU A 39 -3.76 -26.44 -5.58
N ALA A 40 -2.98 -25.35 -5.59
CA ALA A 40 -3.51 -23.99 -5.51
C ALA A 40 -4.33 -23.60 -6.75
N ILE A 41 -3.91 -24.01 -7.95
CA ILE A 41 -4.67 -23.77 -9.19
C ILE A 41 -5.99 -24.54 -9.17
N ASP A 42 -5.97 -25.80 -8.74
CA ASP A 42 -7.18 -26.62 -8.65
C ASP A 42 -8.15 -26.08 -7.58
N ALA A 43 -7.65 -25.66 -6.41
CA ALA A 43 -8.47 -25.01 -5.39
C ALA A 43 -9.08 -23.68 -5.88
N CYS A 44 -8.32 -22.86 -6.62
CA CYS A 44 -8.84 -21.65 -7.25
C CYS A 44 -9.97 -22.00 -8.24
N ARG A 45 -9.77 -23.02 -9.08
CA ARG A 45 -10.76 -23.46 -10.07
C ARG A 45 -12.04 -23.95 -9.39
N ASP A 46 -11.94 -24.75 -8.33
CA ASP A 46 -13.09 -25.26 -7.57
C ASP A 46 -13.87 -24.14 -6.86
N ALA A 47 -13.17 -23.08 -6.44
CA ALA A 47 -13.78 -21.87 -5.89
C ALA A 47 -14.37 -20.92 -6.95
N GLY A 48 -14.27 -21.26 -8.25
CA GLY A 48 -14.72 -20.41 -9.35
C GLY A 48 -13.81 -19.19 -9.59
N ILE A 49 -12.59 -19.19 -9.07
CA ILE A 49 -11.61 -18.13 -9.23
C ILE A 49 -10.87 -18.33 -10.55
N LYS A 50 -10.92 -17.30 -11.40
CA LYS A 50 -10.20 -17.28 -12.68
C LYS A 50 -8.73 -16.92 -12.46
N VAL A 51 -7.81 -17.83 -12.84
CA VAL A 51 -6.37 -17.60 -12.75
C VAL A 51 -5.80 -17.10 -14.08
N LEU A 52 -5.04 -16.00 -14.03
CA LEU A 52 -4.31 -15.45 -15.17
C LEU A 52 -2.81 -15.53 -14.91
N VAL A 53 -2.04 -16.01 -15.88
CA VAL A 53 -0.57 -16.01 -15.83
C VAL A 53 -0.05 -14.89 -16.72
N ILE A 54 0.80 -14.01 -16.18
CA ILE A 54 1.43 -12.92 -16.95
C ILE A 54 2.95 -13.01 -16.76
N THR A 55 3.68 -13.42 -17.80
CA THR A 55 5.13 -13.64 -17.76
C THR A 55 5.88 -12.86 -18.85
N GLY A 56 7.15 -12.55 -18.58
CA GLY A 56 8.11 -12.00 -19.55
C GLY A 56 8.67 -13.06 -20.52
N ASP A 57 8.45 -14.34 -20.25
CA ASP A 57 8.97 -15.44 -21.06
C ASP A 57 8.35 -15.51 -22.46
N ASN A 58 9.00 -16.29 -23.31
CA ASN A 58 8.46 -16.57 -24.63
C ASN A 58 7.14 -17.39 -24.54
N LYS A 59 6.33 -17.30 -25.61
CA LYS A 59 5.00 -17.93 -25.65
C LYS A 59 5.05 -19.45 -25.44
N SER A 60 5.97 -20.14 -26.10
CA SER A 60 6.09 -21.60 -26.02
C SER A 60 6.46 -22.09 -24.62
N THR A 61 7.34 -21.38 -23.91
CA THR A 61 7.72 -21.71 -22.52
C THR A 61 6.58 -21.43 -21.57
N ALA A 62 5.93 -20.27 -21.71
CA ALA A 62 4.77 -19.91 -20.89
C ALA A 62 3.63 -20.94 -21.03
N GLU A 63 3.33 -21.38 -22.24
CA GLU A 63 2.33 -22.42 -22.50
C GLU A 63 2.72 -23.78 -21.92
N ALA A 64 4.00 -24.16 -22.03
CA ALA A 64 4.52 -25.39 -21.45
C ALA A 64 4.39 -25.41 -19.91
N ILE A 65 4.80 -24.32 -19.25
CA ILE A 65 4.66 -24.15 -17.80
C ILE A 65 3.18 -24.14 -17.38
N CYS A 66 2.32 -23.45 -18.14
CA CYS A 66 0.88 -23.41 -17.84
C CYS A 66 0.21 -24.79 -17.95
N ARG A 67 0.66 -25.66 -18.87
CA ARG A 67 0.20 -27.05 -18.93
C ARG A 67 0.73 -27.87 -17.77
N GLU A 68 1.99 -27.67 -17.38
CA GLU A 68 2.60 -28.37 -16.24
C GLU A 68 1.90 -28.06 -14.92
N ILE A 69 1.54 -26.79 -14.66
CA ILE A 69 0.76 -26.39 -13.48
C ILE A 69 -0.74 -26.68 -13.61
N ARG A 70 -1.15 -27.40 -14.67
CA ARG A 70 -2.55 -27.75 -14.98
C ARG A 70 -3.49 -26.56 -15.08
N LEU A 71 -3.01 -25.38 -15.48
CA LEU A 71 -3.89 -24.26 -15.80
C LEU A 71 -4.77 -24.59 -17.01
N PHE A 72 -4.21 -25.33 -17.97
CA PHE A 72 -4.87 -25.84 -19.18
C PHE A 72 -4.81 -27.36 -19.22
N SER A 73 -5.82 -27.99 -19.83
CA SER A 73 -5.84 -29.45 -20.00
C SER A 73 -4.88 -29.91 -21.09
N GLU A 74 -4.37 -31.14 -21.00
CA GLU A 74 -3.57 -31.75 -22.07
C GLU A 74 -4.41 -31.86 -23.36
N GLY A 75 -3.99 -31.17 -24.42
CA GLY A 75 -4.70 -31.14 -25.70
C GLY A 75 -5.73 -30.02 -25.88
N GLU A 76 -5.91 -29.12 -24.89
CA GLU A 76 -6.76 -27.93 -25.04
C GLU A 76 -6.15 -26.97 -26.09
N ASP A 77 -7.00 -26.48 -27.00
CA ASP A 77 -6.58 -25.46 -27.98
C ASP A 77 -6.36 -24.11 -27.28
N LEU A 78 -5.11 -23.66 -27.27
CA LEU A 78 -4.69 -22.42 -26.60
C LEU A 78 -4.86 -21.17 -27.46
N LYS A 79 -5.36 -21.29 -28.71
CA LYS A 79 -5.46 -20.17 -29.65
C LYS A 79 -6.24 -18.96 -29.11
N PHE A 80 -7.19 -19.18 -28.20
CA PHE A 80 -7.97 -18.12 -27.53
C PHE A 80 -7.71 -18.01 -26.02
N ARG A 81 -6.64 -18.67 -25.54
CA ARG A 81 -6.23 -18.71 -24.13
C ARG A 81 -4.85 -18.10 -23.91
N SER A 82 -4.02 -18.05 -24.96
CA SER A 82 -2.61 -17.65 -24.92
C SER A 82 -2.30 -16.53 -25.90
N TYR A 83 -1.87 -15.40 -25.37
CA TYR A 83 -1.55 -14.19 -26.15
C TYR A 83 -0.14 -13.69 -25.86
N ILE A 84 0.49 -13.06 -26.84
CA ILE A 84 1.69 -12.24 -26.61
C ILE A 84 1.20 -10.87 -26.12
N GLY A 85 1.84 -10.31 -25.10
CA GLY A 85 1.41 -9.06 -24.47
C GLY A 85 1.22 -7.92 -25.47
N LYS A 86 2.15 -7.74 -26.41
CA LYS A 86 2.03 -6.72 -27.48
C LYS A 86 0.86 -6.98 -28.44
N GLU A 87 0.64 -8.24 -28.82
CA GLU A 87 -0.48 -8.61 -29.70
C GLU A 87 -1.82 -8.36 -29.04
N PHE A 88 -1.94 -8.71 -27.76
CA PHE A 88 -3.15 -8.46 -26.97
C PHE A 88 -3.42 -6.96 -26.82
N MET A 89 -2.39 -6.17 -26.52
CA MET A 89 -2.52 -4.72 -26.37
C MET A 89 -2.84 -3.99 -27.67
N ALA A 90 -2.53 -4.58 -28.82
CA ALA A 90 -2.89 -4.04 -30.14
C ALA A 90 -4.36 -4.28 -30.51
N LEU A 91 -5.08 -5.16 -29.80
CA LEU A 91 -6.51 -5.38 -30.02
C LEU A 91 -7.34 -4.17 -29.53
N SER A 92 -8.57 -4.05 -30.04
CA SER A 92 -9.50 -3.03 -29.54
C SER A 92 -9.89 -3.31 -28.08
N SER A 93 -10.17 -2.25 -27.31
CA SER A 93 -10.55 -2.38 -25.90
C SER A 93 -11.81 -3.23 -25.68
N THR A 94 -12.73 -3.25 -26.64
CA THR A 94 -13.92 -4.12 -26.59
C THR A 94 -13.55 -5.59 -26.70
N LEU A 95 -12.68 -5.94 -27.64
CA LEU A 95 -12.22 -7.32 -27.85
C LEU A 95 -11.33 -7.79 -26.69
N GLN A 96 -10.50 -6.91 -26.13
CA GLN A 96 -9.73 -7.19 -24.92
C GLN A 96 -10.66 -7.58 -23.76
N LYS A 97 -11.70 -6.78 -23.50
CA LYS A 97 -12.69 -7.08 -22.44
C LYS A 97 -13.47 -8.37 -22.72
N GLU A 98 -13.81 -8.65 -23.98
CA GLU A 98 -14.46 -9.91 -24.37
C GLU A 98 -13.55 -11.13 -24.15
N ILE A 99 -12.26 -11.02 -24.46
CA ILE A 99 -11.29 -12.10 -24.19
C ILE A 99 -11.16 -12.29 -22.67
N LEU A 100 -11.03 -11.18 -21.93
CA LEU A 100 -10.90 -11.22 -20.48
C LEU A 100 -12.16 -11.72 -19.76
N SER A 101 -13.35 -11.60 -20.35
CA SER A 101 -14.60 -12.08 -19.74
C SER A 101 -14.85 -13.58 -19.93
N LYS A 102 -14.15 -14.24 -20.87
CA LYS A 102 -14.35 -15.68 -21.11
C LYS A 102 -13.93 -16.51 -19.89
N PRO A 103 -14.73 -17.52 -19.47
CA PRO A 103 -14.42 -18.33 -18.30
C PRO A 103 -13.19 -19.21 -18.51
N GLY A 104 -12.44 -19.52 -17.44
CA GLY A 104 -11.25 -20.38 -17.44
C GLY A 104 -9.92 -19.63 -17.47
N GLY A 105 -8.80 -20.33 -17.37
CA GLY A 105 -7.46 -19.73 -17.29
C GLY A 105 -7.03 -18.98 -18.55
N MET A 106 -6.07 -18.05 -18.44
CA MET A 106 -5.43 -17.37 -19.58
C MET A 106 -3.94 -17.12 -19.30
N VAL A 107 -3.14 -17.05 -20.35
CA VAL A 107 -1.71 -16.75 -20.28
C VAL A 107 -1.32 -15.59 -21.21
N PHE A 108 -0.52 -14.66 -20.68
CA PHE A 108 0.07 -13.54 -21.39
C PHE A 108 1.59 -13.66 -21.33
N SER A 109 2.23 -13.85 -22.49
CA SER A 109 3.68 -14.05 -22.64
C SER A 109 4.36 -12.79 -23.19
N ARG A 110 5.68 -12.66 -22.98
CA ARG A 110 6.46 -11.44 -23.29
C ARG A 110 5.76 -10.15 -22.83
N ALA A 111 5.18 -10.18 -21.63
CA ALA A 111 4.47 -9.05 -21.06
C ALA A 111 5.46 -8.04 -20.47
N GLU A 112 5.29 -6.76 -20.82
CA GLU A 112 6.03 -5.66 -20.22
C GLU A 112 5.34 -5.23 -18.91
N PRO A 113 6.04 -4.53 -17.99
CA PRO A 113 5.46 -4.07 -16.73
C PRO A 113 4.17 -3.26 -16.91
N LYS A 114 4.09 -2.48 -17.99
CA LYS A 114 2.89 -1.71 -18.36
C LYS A 114 1.71 -2.62 -18.71
N HIS A 115 1.96 -3.74 -19.39
CA HIS A 115 0.91 -4.68 -19.78
C HIS A 115 0.22 -5.29 -18.55
N LYS A 116 0.99 -5.60 -17.50
CA LYS A 116 0.44 -6.11 -16.22
C LYS A 116 -0.55 -5.10 -15.61
N GLN A 117 -0.15 -3.84 -15.55
CA GLN A 117 -0.99 -2.75 -15.01
C GLN A 117 -2.28 -2.57 -15.84
N ASP A 118 -2.15 -2.56 -17.16
CA ASP A 118 -3.29 -2.35 -18.06
C ASP A 118 -4.30 -3.51 -17.97
N ILE A 119 -3.84 -4.76 -17.86
CA ILE A 119 -4.71 -5.93 -17.64
C ILE A 119 -5.47 -5.81 -16.31
N VAL A 120 -4.77 -5.49 -15.22
CA VAL A 120 -5.40 -5.28 -13.90
C VAL A 120 -6.44 -4.16 -13.97
N ARG A 121 -6.12 -3.04 -14.63
CA ARG A 121 -7.07 -1.93 -14.81
C ARG A 121 -8.33 -2.38 -15.55
N MET A 122 -8.18 -3.12 -16.65
CA MET A 122 -9.31 -3.58 -17.45
C MET A 122 -10.23 -4.52 -16.67
N LEU A 123 -9.67 -5.46 -15.90
CA LEU A 123 -10.45 -6.36 -15.05
C LEU A 123 -11.23 -5.58 -13.98
N LYS A 124 -10.60 -4.59 -13.34
CA LYS A 124 -11.26 -3.72 -12.36
C LYS A 124 -12.37 -2.87 -12.98
N GLU A 125 -12.15 -2.33 -14.17
CA GLU A 125 -13.19 -1.60 -14.93
C GLU A 125 -14.38 -2.49 -15.30
N MET A 126 -14.17 -3.80 -15.45
CA MET A 126 -15.23 -4.78 -15.68
C MET A 126 -15.98 -5.15 -14.39
N GLY A 127 -15.55 -4.66 -13.23
CA GLY A 127 -16.16 -4.93 -11.93
C GLY A 127 -15.63 -6.20 -11.24
N GLU A 128 -14.57 -6.81 -11.76
CA GLU A 128 -13.93 -7.96 -11.14
C GLU A 128 -13.07 -7.53 -9.93
N ILE A 129 -13.02 -8.38 -8.91
CA ILE A 129 -12.08 -8.22 -7.79
C ILE A 129 -10.76 -8.87 -8.19
N VAL A 130 -9.71 -8.07 -8.31
CA VAL A 130 -8.43 -8.54 -8.84
C VAL A 130 -7.43 -8.74 -7.71
N ALA A 131 -7.00 -9.98 -7.54
CA ALA A 131 -5.80 -10.32 -6.78
C ALA A 131 -4.61 -10.45 -7.73
N MET A 132 -3.50 -9.80 -7.42
CA MET A 132 -2.27 -9.90 -8.19
C MET A 132 -1.13 -10.39 -7.31
N THR A 133 -0.43 -11.43 -7.76
CA THR A 133 0.79 -11.93 -7.14
C THR A 133 2.02 -11.45 -7.93
N GLY A 134 3.08 -11.03 -7.25
CA GLY A 134 4.33 -10.65 -7.90
C GLY A 134 5.53 -10.76 -6.95
N ASP A 135 6.68 -11.12 -7.51
CA ASP A 135 7.97 -11.29 -6.83
C ASP A 135 8.97 -10.16 -7.18
N GLY A 136 8.70 -9.38 -8.23
CA GLY A 136 9.67 -8.48 -8.83
C GLY A 136 9.53 -7.00 -8.49
N VAL A 137 10.65 -6.28 -8.57
CA VAL A 137 10.75 -4.80 -8.61
C VAL A 137 9.93 -4.15 -9.73
N ASN A 138 9.50 -4.95 -10.71
CA ASN A 138 8.75 -4.50 -11.89
C ASN A 138 7.22 -4.53 -11.70
N ASP A 139 6.74 -5.16 -10.63
CA ASP A 139 5.31 -5.33 -10.34
C ASP A 139 4.66 -4.30 -9.37
N PRO A 140 5.38 -3.38 -8.68
CA PRO A 140 4.76 -2.48 -7.69
C PRO A 140 3.55 -1.68 -8.19
N PRO A 141 3.55 -1.10 -9.41
CA PRO A 141 2.40 -0.32 -9.83
C PRO A 141 1.16 -1.19 -10.08
N ALA A 142 1.33 -2.42 -10.56
CA ALA A 142 0.23 -3.33 -10.83
C ALA A 142 -0.30 -3.95 -9.53
N LEU A 143 0.59 -4.29 -8.59
CA LEU A 143 0.25 -4.71 -7.22
C LEU A 143 -0.55 -3.64 -6.47
N LYS A 144 -0.16 -2.37 -6.59
CA LYS A 144 -0.87 -1.24 -5.97
C LYS A 144 -2.23 -0.97 -6.63
N LEU A 145 -2.37 -1.29 -7.92
CA LEU A 145 -3.62 -1.06 -8.64
C LEU A 145 -4.67 -2.15 -8.37
N ALA A 146 -4.22 -3.39 -8.14
CA ALA A 146 -5.08 -4.52 -7.78
C ALA A 146 -5.88 -4.25 -6.50
N ASP A 147 -7.02 -4.92 -6.33
CA ASP A 147 -7.79 -4.85 -5.08
C ASP A 147 -7.05 -5.55 -3.95
N ILE A 148 -6.33 -6.63 -4.28
CA ILE A 148 -5.48 -7.38 -3.36
C ILE A 148 -4.11 -7.56 -4.02
N GLY A 149 -3.10 -6.82 -3.55
CA GLY A 149 -1.71 -7.00 -3.96
C GLY A 149 -0.99 -7.99 -3.04
N ILE A 150 -0.52 -9.12 -3.58
CA ILE A 150 0.21 -10.16 -2.85
C ILE A 150 1.67 -10.14 -3.31
N ALA A 151 2.54 -9.61 -2.46
CA ALA A 151 3.97 -9.63 -2.71
C ALA A 151 4.58 -10.93 -2.16
N MET A 152 5.34 -11.66 -2.97
CA MET A 152 6.07 -12.85 -2.52
C MET A 152 7.46 -12.47 -1.99
N GLY A 153 7.62 -12.45 -0.66
CA GLY A 153 8.89 -12.71 0.04
C GLY A 153 10.07 -11.70 -0.02
N ILE A 154 10.30 -11.06 1.14
CA ILE A 154 11.61 -10.70 1.76
C ILE A 154 12.43 -9.50 1.23
N THR A 155 12.44 -9.12 -0.05
CA THR A 155 13.45 -8.11 -0.53
C THR A 155 12.94 -6.71 -0.88
N GLY A 156 11.64 -6.44 -0.80
CA GLY A 156 11.06 -5.17 -1.29
C GLY A 156 10.78 -4.09 -0.24
N THR A 157 10.54 -4.44 1.03
CA THR A 157 10.08 -3.51 2.07
C THR A 157 11.19 -2.93 2.93
N GLU A 158 12.37 -3.55 2.96
CA GLU A 158 13.50 -3.04 3.77
C GLU A 158 13.99 -1.68 3.28
N VAL A 159 14.01 -1.42 1.97
CA VAL A 159 14.55 -0.17 1.43
C VAL A 159 13.68 1.04 1.79
N ILE A 160 12.35 0.88 1.73
CA ILE A 160 11.40 1.94 2.11
C ILE A 160 11.38 2.12 3.63
N GLY A 161 11.37 1.03 4.40
CA GLY A 161 11.43 1.09 5.86
C GLY A 161 12.72 1.72 6.38
N SER A 162 13.87 1.38 5.78
CA SER A 162 15.18 1.96 6.11
C SER A 162 15.23 3.45 5.81
N TYR A 163 14.70 3.87 4.66
CA TYR A 163 14.64 5.28 4.29
C TYR A 163 13.78 6.08 5.28
N VAL A 164 12.59 5.57 5.63
CA VAL A 164 11.71 6.23 6.62
C VAL A 164 12.39 6.29 7.99
N GLY A 165 13.00 5.19 8.45
CA GLY A 165 13.72 5.16 9.74
C GLY A 165 14.87 6.17 9.81
N ILE A 166 15.71 6.25 8.77
CA ILE A 166 16.83 7.20 8.70
C ILE A 166 16.32 8.65 8.64
N ALA A 167 15.25 8.91 7.88
CA ALA A 167 14.66 10.24 7.78
C ALA A 167 14.05 10.71 9.11
N THR A 168 13.31 9.84 9.82
CA THR A 168 12.70 10.18 11.11
C THR A 168 13.77 10.44 12.18
N VAL A 169 14.81 9.60 12.25
CA VAL A 169 15.92 9.80 13.20
C VAL A 169 16.72 11.06 12.86
N GLY A 170 16.97 11.32 11.57
CA GLY A 170 17.66 12.52 11.12
C GLY A 170 16.90 13.81 11.44
N ILE A 171 15.58 13.83 11.25
CA ILE A 171 14.71 14.97 11.62
C ILE A 171 14.70 15.17 13.14
N PHE A 172 14.64 14.09 13.91
CA PHE A 172 14.64 14.16 15.38
C PHE A 172 15.98 14.69 15.94
N ILE A 173 17.12 14.25 15.37
CA ILE A 173 18.44 14.78 15.71
C ILE A 173 18.55 16.26 15.34
N LEU A 174 18.06 16.67 14.17
CA LEU A 174 18.06 18.08 13.76
C LEU A 174 17.19 18.96 14.67
N TRP A 175 16.03 18.46 15.10
CA TRP A 175 15.16 19.14 16.06
C TRP A 175 15.83 19.30 17.44
N TYR A 176 16.52 18.27 17.93
CA TYR A 176 17.19 18.30 19.22
C TYR A 176 18.50 19.12 19.22
N THR A 177 19.17 19.23 18.07
CA THR A 177 20.47 19.91 17.95
C THR A 177 20.39 21.33 17.39
N LYS A 178 19.27 21.72 16.75
CA LYS A 178 19.06 23.09 16.24
C LYS A 178 17.70 23.64 16.66
N GLY A 179 17.71 24.77 17.38
CA GLY A 179 16.50 25.48 17.84
C GLY A 179 15.67 26.18 16.75
N SER A 180 16.02 26.00 15.46
CA SER A 180 15.27 26.54 14.33
C SER A 180 15.40 25.66 13.09
N PHE A 181 14.26 25.38 12.47
CA PHE A 181 14.16 24.58 11.24
C PHE A 181 13.29 25.34 10.23
N LEU A 182 13.79 25.51 9.00
CA LEU A 182 13.06 26.15 7.90
C LEU A 182 12.51 27.57 8.20
N GLY A 183 13.25 28.35 9.00
CA GLY A 183 12.91 29.75 9.30
C GLY A 183 11.90 29.93 10.43
N ILE A 184 11.50 28.86 11.13
CA ILE A 184 10.63 28.91 12.29
C ILE A 184 11.50 28.78 13.55
N ASN A 185 11.58 29.85 14.35
CA ASN A 185 12.20 29.83 15.68
C ASN A 185 11.18 29.23 16.65
N LEU A 186 11.51 28.08 17.25
CA LEU A 186 10.66 27.41 18.23
C LEU A 186 11.01 27.80 19.68
N ALA A 187 11.85 28.82 19.86
CA ALA A 187 12.41 29.22 21.15
C ALA A 187 12.08 30.66 21.59
N GLU A 188 11.33 31.44 20.80
CA GLU A 188 10.91 32.79 21.15
C GLU A 188 9.42 32.95 20.87
N ASP A 189 8.63 33.05 21.94
CA ASP A 189 7.63 34.12 22.09
C ASP A 189 7.01 34.04 23.49
N GLY A 190 7.69 34.68 24.44
CA GLY A 190 7.09 35.17 25.66
C GLY A 190 6.47 36.55 25.41
N HIS A 191 5.16 36.67 25.69
CA HIS A 191 4.34 37.90 25.76
C HIS A 191 3.95 38.51 24.39
N THR A 192 2.70 38.85 24.03
CA THR A 192 1.61 39.46 24.81
C THR A 192 0.33 39.45 23.96
N LEU A 193 -0.68 38.63 24.27
CA LEU A 193 -2.10 38.83 23.90
C LEU A 193 -2.94 37.69 24.48
N GLY A 194 -3.76 37.99 25.49
CA GLY A 194 -4.82 37.07 25.93
C GLY A 194 -4.65 36.47 27.33
N ARG A 195 -4.62 37.32 28.35
CA ARG A 195 -5.10 36.96 29.69
C ARG A 195 -6.63 36.77 29.65
N MET A 196 -7.07 35.76 28.92
CA MET A 196 -8.38 35.13 28.98
C MET A 196 -8.18 33.67 28.60
N ILE A 197 -8.15 32.80 29.61
CA ILE A 197 -8.08 31.34 29.50
C ILE A 197 -6.74 30.84 28.91
N SER A 198 -5.62 31.11 29.58
CA SER A 198 -4.34 30.51 29.21
C SER A 198 -4.13 29.23 30.03
N PHE A 199 -3.95 28.10 29.35
CA PHE A 199 -3.15 27.00 29.90
C PHE A 199 -1.81 27.62 30.31
N SER A 200 -1.54 27.65 31.61
CA SER A 200 -0.46 28.47 32.15
C SER A 200 0.87 27.72 32.13
N ASP A 201 0.83 26.40 31.91
CA ASP A 201 1.98 25.52 31.93
C ASP A 201 2.09 24.69 30.63
N PRO A 202 3.30 24.45 30.09
CA PRO A 202 3.51 23.65 28.88
C PRO A 202 3.02 22.20 29.03
N TYR A 203 2.81 21.74 30.26
CA TYR A 203 2.40 20.38 30.60
C TYR A 203 0.89 20.13 30.42
N ASP A 204 0.08 21.18 30.40
CA ASP A 204 -1.36 21.06 30.14
C ASP A 204 -1.65 20.61 28.70
N TYR A 205 -0.77 20.96 27.76
CA TYR A 205 -0.88 20.60 26.35
C TYR A 205 -0.68 19.10 26.11
N LEU A 206 0.11 18.41 26.94
CA LEU A 206 0.31 16.96 26.82
C LEU A 206 -1.01 16.22 27.07
N SER A 207 -1.78 16.63 28.08
CA SER A 207 -3.10 16.04 28.37
C SER A 207 -4.12 16.34 27.27
N VAL A 208 -4.05 17.53 26.65
CA VAL A 208 -4.86 17.87 25.47
C VAL A 208 -4.49 17.00 24.26
N LEU A 209 -3.19 16.81 23.98
CA LEU A 209 -2.72 15.97 22.87
C LEU A 209 -3.13 14.52 23.05
N VAL A 210 -2.93 13.95 24.24
CA VAL A 210 -3.37 12.57 24.53
C VAL A 210 -4.89 12.44 24.35
N ALA A 211 -5.67 13.41 24.85
CA ALA A 211 -7.13 13.40 24.66
C ALA A 211 -7.55 13.51 23.19
N ILE A 212 -6.89 14.37 22.40
CA ILE A 212 -7.13 14.50 20.96
C ILE A 212 -6.82 13.20 20.22
N GLU A 213 -5.67 12.56 20.47
CA GLU A 213 -5.28 11.31 19.81
C GLU A 213 -6.25 10.18 20.15
N MET A 214 -6.70 10.10 21.40
CA MET A 214 -7.72 9.12 21.81
C MET A 214 -9.05 9.37 21.10
N PHE A 215 -9.50 10.61 20.99
CA PHE A 215 -10.72 10.94 20.24
C PHE A 215 -10.58 10.77 18.72
N ASN A 216 -9.39 11.02 18.17
CA ASN A 216 -9.08 10.77 16.77
C ASN A 216 -9.07 9.25 16.46
N SER A 217 -8.66 8.41 17.41
CA SER A 217 -8.73 6.95 17.25
C SER A 217 -10.17 6.43 17.07
N LEU A 218 -11.17 7.13 17.63
CA LEU A 218 -12.59 6.83 17.41
C LEU A 218 -13.01 7.15 15.97
N ASN A 219 -12.47 8.23 15.41
CA ASN A 219 -12.69 8.62 14.01
C ASN A 219 -12.04 7.62 13.04
N ALA A 220 -10.91 7.02 13.42
CA ALA A 220 -10.23 5.98 12.65
C ALA A 220 -11.00 4.64 12.60
N LEU A 221 -12.08 4.48 13.38
CA LEU A 221 -12.90 3.26 13.39
C LEU A 221 -13.60 3.00 12.04
N SER A 222 -13.88 4.07 11.27
CA SER A 222 -14.43 3.94 9.92
C SER A 222 -14.10 5.16 9.08
N GLU A 223 -13.55 4.94 7.88
CA GLU A 223 -13.24 6.00 6.92
C GLU A 223 -14.51 6.65 6.35
N ASP A 224 -15.57 5.86 6.13
CA ASP A 224 -16.77 6.30 5.41
C ASP A 224 -18.05 6.36 6.26
N ASN A 225 -18.10 5.68 7.41
CA ASN A 225 -19.29 5.69 8.27
C ASN A 225 -19.16 6.71 9.39
N ASN A 226 -20.30 7.28 9.79
CA ASN A 226 -20.40 8.13 10.97
C ASN A 226 -20.36 7.27 12.24
N LEU A 227 -19.85 7.83 13.34
CA LEU A 227 -19.79 7.18 14.65
C LEU A 227 -21.18 6.79 15.16
N VAL A 228 -22.25 7.44 14.69
CA VAL A 228 -23.64 7.05 15.02
C VAL A 228 -24.02 5.69 14.40
N ARG A 229 -23.53 5.37 13.20
CA ARG A 229 -23.83 4.12 12.48
C ARG A 229 -22.82 3.02 12.77
N MET A 230 -21.58 3.41 13.04
CA MET A 230 -20.48 2.57 13.49
C MET A 230 -20.08 3.01 14.90
N PRO A 231 -20.85 2.61 15.93
CA PRO A 231 -20.57 3.08 17.27
C PRO A 231 -19.27 2.50 17.82
N PRO A 232 -18.59 3.23 18.73
CA PRO A 232 -17.29 2.82 19.29
C PRO A 232 -17.27 1.43 19.90
N TRP A 233 -18.39 0.98 20.49
CA TRP A 233 -18.54 -0.33 21.12
C TRP A 233 -18.55 -1.51 20.13
N LYS A 234 -18.56 -1.28 18.82
CA LYS A 234 -18.34 -2.36 17.84
C LYS A 234 -16.93 -2.94 17.90
N ASN A 235 -15.95 -2.16 18.36
CA ASN A 235 -14.58 -2.64 18.56
C ASN A 235 -14.22 -2.55 20.06
N PRO A 236 -14.47 -3.60 20.85
CA PRO A 236 -14.16 -3.59 22.28
C PRO A 236 -12.66 -3.49 22.57
N PHE A 237 -11.81 -3.96 21.65
CA PHE A 237 -10.35 -3.85 21.80
C PHE A 237 -9.84 -2.42 21.67
N LEU A 238 -10.46 -1.61 20.79
CA LEU A 238 -10.16 -0.18 20.72
C LEU A 238 -10.51 0.54 22.02
N LEU A 239 -11.71 0.29 22.56
CA LEU A 239 -12.13 0.88 23.84
C LEU A 239 -11.23 0.45 25.00
N LEU A 240 -10.78 -0.81 25.01
CA LEU A 240 -9.81 -1.30 25.98
C LEU A 240 -8.47 -0.57 25.84
N ALA A 241 -7.94 -0.45 24.62
CA ALA A 241 -6.69 0.25 24.36
C ALA A 241 -6.75 1.73 24.77
N MET A 242 -7.85 2.43 24.47
CA MET A 242 -8.09 3.80 24.92
C MET A 242 -8.16 3.89 26.44
N SER A 243 -8.85 2.97 27.09
CA SER A 243 -8.98 2.94 28.56
C SER A 243 -7.62 2.71 29.24
N VAL A 244 -6.80 1.81 28.70
CA VAL A 244 -5.43 1.57 29.18
C VAL A 244 -4.55 2.80 28.94
N SER A 245 -4.66 3.44 27.77
CA SER A 245 -3.88 4.64 27.44
C SER A 245 -4.24 5.81 28.35
N PHE A 246 -5.53 6.09 28.58
CA PHE A 246 -5.95 7.08 29.57
C PHE A 246 -5.53 6.68 30.98
N GLY A 247 -5.65 5.40 31.36
CA GLY A 247 -5.22 4.91 32.66
C GLY A 247 -3.73 5.13 32.93
N LEU A 248 -2.88 4.88 31.93
CA LEU A 248 -1.45 5.18 32.00
C LEU A 248 -1.20 6.69 32.06
N HIS A 249 -1.97 7.49 31.33
CA HIS A 249 -1.91 8.95 31.42
C HIS A 249 -2.28 9.47 32.82
N PHE A 250 -3.32 8.91 33.44
CA PHE A 250 -3.67 9.20 34.83
C PHE A 250 -2.55 8.76 35.79
N LEU A 251 -1.91 7.61 35.51
CA LEU A 251 -0.80 7.13 36.33
C LEU A 251 0.38 8.10 36.32
N ILE A 252 0.78 8.62 35.16
CA ILE A 252 1.89 9.60 35.09
C ILE A 252 1.53 10.94 35.73
N LEU A 253 0.25 11.33 35.74
CA LEU A 253 -0.19 12.61 36.32
C LEU A 253 -0.33 12.59 37.85
N TYR A 254 -0.77 11.46 38.41
CA TYR A 254 -1.16 11.40 39.83
C TYR A 254 -0.21 10.55 40.68
N VAL A 255 0.73 9.82 40.10
CA VAL A 255 1.81 9.15 40.85
C VAL A 255 3.00 10.10 40.96
N PRO A 256 3.36 10.58 42.16
CA PRO A 256 4.39 11.61 42.34
C PRO A 256 5.74 11.24 41.72
N PHE A 257 6.15 9.98 41.87
CA PHE A 257 7.39 9.48 41.27
C PHE A 257 7.42 9.63 39.74
N LEU A 258 6.31 9.32 39.07
CA LEU A 258 6.24 9.43 37.61
C LEU A 258 6.08 10.89 37.18
N ALA A 259 5.24 11.65 37.88
CA ALA A 259 5.06 13.08 37.65
C ALA A 259 6.39 13.83 37.72
N ASP A 260 7.25 13.52 38.70
CA ASP A 260 8.57 14.13 38.85
C ASP A 260 9.53 13.72 37.71
N VAL A 261 9.50 12.46 37.26
CA VAL A 261 10.34 11.96 36.16
C VAL A 261 9.96 12.61 34.83
N PHE A 262 8.66 12.81 34.58
CA PHE A 262 8.17 13.42 33.35
C PHE A 262 8.03 14.95 33.45
N GLY A 263 8.25 15.53 34.63
CA GLY A 263 8.13 16.96 34.89
C GLY A 263 6.69 17.49 34.77
N ILE A 264 5.68 16.67 35.07
CA ILE A 264 4.26 17.00 34.85
C ILE A 264 3.57 17.35 36.17
N VAL A 265 2.64 18.31 36.13
CA VAL A 265 1.78 18.66 37.26
C VAL A 265 0.42 17.99 37.14
N SER A 266 -0.14 17.54 38.26
CA SER A 266 -1.49 16.95 38.30
C SER A 266 -2.54 18.00 37.95
N LEU A 267 -3.45 17.67 37.03
CA LEU A 267 -4.55 18.58 36.65
C LEU A 267 -5.69 18.57 37.66
N THR A 268 -6.30 19.73 37.86
CA THR A 268 -7.54 19.92 38.60
C THR A 268 -8.76 19.54 37.74
N LEU A 269 -9.92 19.35 38.38
CA LEU A 269 -11.17 19.03 37.67
C LEU A 269 -11.60 20.11 36.67
N LYS A 270 -11.27 21.38 36.93
CA LYS A 270 -11.58 22.49 36.03
C LYS A 270 -10.72 22.46 34.76
N GLU A 271 -9.46 22.10 34.90
CA GLU A 271 -8.54 21.95 33.76
C GLU A 271 -8.88 20.71 32.95
N TRP A 272 -9.28 19.60 33.59
CA TRP A 272 -9.80 18.43 32.90
C TRP A 272 -11.05 18.73 32.07
N TYR A 273 -11.95 19.55 32.59
CA TYR A 273 -13.10 20.02 31.81
C TYR A 273 -12.66 20.80 30.56
N LEU A 274 -11.65 21.67 30.68
CA LEU A 274 -11.09 22.41 29.56
C LEU A 274 -10.41 21.47 28.54
N VAL A 275 -9.66 20.46 29.00
CA VAL A 275 -9.03 19.44 28.14
C VAL A 275 -10.08 18.72 27.31
N ILE A 276 -11.18 18.27 27.92
CA ILE A 276 -12.28 17.61 27.21
C ILE A 276 -12.96 18.57 26.24
N LEU A 277 -13.23 19.80 26.68
CA LEU A 277 -13.88 20.83 25.86
C LEU A 277 -13.06 21.15 24.60
N VAL A 278 -11.74 21.22 24.71
CA VAL A 278 -10.83 21.52 23.59
C VAL A 278 -10.60 20.32 22.67
N SER A 279 -10.62 19.10 23.20
CA SER A 279 -10.37 17.89 22.41
C SER A 279 -11.60 17.36 21.68
N THR A 280 -12.80 17.49 22.25
CA THR A 280 -14.06 16.99 21.65
C THR A 280 -14.36 17.48 20.23
N PRO A 281 -14.06 18.74 19.84
CA PRO A 281 -14.26 19.23 18.48
C PRO A 281 -13.59 18.40 17.37
N VAL A 282 -12.51 17.66 17.65
CA VAL A 282 -11.85 16.80 16.64
C VAL A 282 -12.80 15.73 16.08
N VAL A 283 -13.67 15.17 16.93
CA VAL A 283 -14.69 14.19 16.54
C VAL A 283 -15.74 14.85 15.64
N VAL A 284 -16.19 16.03 16.02
CA VAL A 284 -17.23 16.77 15.30
C VAL A 284 -16.72 17.21 13.91
N ILE A 285 -15.49 17.72 13.84
CA ILE A 285 -14.88 18.17 12.58
C ILE A 285 -14.75 16.99 11.60
N ASP A 286 -14.22 15.86 12.05
CA ASP A 286 -14.07 14.68 11.20
C ASP A 286 -15.42 14.12 10.73
N GLU A 287 -16.42 14.10 11.62
CA GLU A 287 -17.77 13.67 11.28
C GLU A 287 -18.40 14.56 10.19
N VAL A 288 -18.20 15.89 10.28
CA VAL A 288 -18.62 16.85 9.25
C VAL A 288 -17.89 16.63 7.93
N LEU A 289 -16.57 16.40 7.97
CA LEU A 289 -15.77 16.10 6.78
C LEU A 289 -16.25 14.81 6.08
N LYS A 290 -16.51 13.76 6.84
CA LYS A 290 -17.09 12.50 6.33
C LYS A 290 -18.48 12.68 5.74
N LEU A 291 -19.30 13.58 6.28
CA LEU A 291 -20.62 13.91 5.73
C LEU A 291 -20.50 14.67 4.40
N VAL A 292 -19.60 15.65 4.32
CA VAL A 292 -19.35 16.44 3.10
C VAL A 292 -18.76 15.55 1.99
N GLY A 293 -17.78 14.70 2.31
CA GLY A 293 -17.17 13.76 1.37
C GLY A 293 -18.19 12.79 0.75
N ARG A 294 -19.16 12.32 1.55
CA ARG A 294 -20.27 11.48 1.07
C ARG A 294 -21.21 12.25 0.12
N SER A 295 -21.57 13.48 0.45
CA SER A 295 -22.43 14.32 -0.39
C SER A 295 -21.78 14.62 -1.76
N GLN A 296 -20.47 14.89 -1.78
CA GLN A 296 -19.71 15.12 -3.01
C GLN A 296 -19.55 13.85 -3.86
N ARG A 297 -19.27 12.69 -3.25
CA ARG A 297 -19.24 11.38 -3.96
C ARG A 297 -20.60 11.04 -4.59
N TRP A 298 -21.70 11.34 -3.91
CA TRP A 298 -23.05 11.14 -4.44
C TRP A 298 -23.34 12.05 -5.65
N ARG A 299 -22.95 13.33 -5.58
CA ARG A 299 -23.06 14.28 -6.71
C ARG A 299 -22.25 13.85 -7.92
N ASN A 300 -20.98 13.48 -7.74
CA ASN A 300 -20.11 13.00 -8.82
C ASN A 300 -20.59 11.69 -9.46
N LYS A 301 -21.30 10.82 -8.71
CA LYS A 301 -21.90 9.61 -9.26
C LYS A 301 -23.14 9.92 -10.12
N LYS A 302 -23.89 10.98 -9.76
CA LYS A 302 -25.06 11.45 -10.49
C LYS A 302 -24.69 12.15 -11.80
N ASP A 303 -23.63 12.95 -11.81
CA ASP A 303 -23.12 13.63 -13.02
C ASP A 303 -22.45 12.67 -14.03
N LYS A 304 -22.04 11.47 -13.60
CA LYS A 304 -21.51 10.40 -14.49
C LYS A 304 -22.59 9.49 -15.07
N THR A 305 -23.85 9.64 -14.65
CA THR A 305 -24.99 8.78 -15.06
C THR A 305 -26.04 9.53 -15.89
N VAL A 306 -25.74 10.77 -16.28
CA VAL A 306 -26.48 11.59 -17.25
C VAL A 306 -25.57 11.83 -18.45
#